data_AF-A0A7R9AEH5-F1
#
_entry.id   AF-A0A7R9AEH5-F1
#
_cell.length_a   1.000
_cell.length_b   1.000
_cell.length_c   1.000
_cell.angle_alpha   90.00
_cell.angle_beta   90.00
_cell.angle_gamma   90.00
#
_symmetry.space_group_name_H-M   'P 1'
#
loop_
_entity.id
_entity.type
_entity.pdbx_description
1 polymer ?
#
loop_
_entity_poly.entity_id
_entity_poly.type
_entity_poly.pdbx_seq_one_letter_code
_entity_poly.pdbx_strand_id
1 'polypeptide(L)'
;MIDTESPAEKAAEEAKMKEMASQLPTLQAAMATTLADAKAGKLGASTTMTKGGVKVITLTKGTGAAMQTGETAKVNYIGTLLDGTKFDDSFSRGATLDFPVGVGRMIPGFDEAVGTMTHGTKAVIVVPSALGYGDQANGPIPAKSDLAFYIELL
;
A
#
# COMPACT_ATOMS: atom_id res chain seq x y z
N MET A 1 34.20 -14.81 -9.63
CA MET A 1 33.52 -13.50 -9.64
C MET A 1 32.17 -13.69 -9.00
N ILE A 2 32.05 -13.38 -7.71
CA ILE A 2 30.77 -13.22 -7.05
C ILE A 2 30.97 -11.93 -6.26
N ASP A 3 30.53 -10.81 -6.84
CA ASP A 3 30.51 -9.51 -6.19
C ASP A 3 29.57 -9.60 -4.98
N THR A 4 30.17 -9.89 -3.83
CA THR A 4 29.50 -9.78 -2.53
C THR A 4 29.29 -8.31 -2.25
N GLU A 5 28.03 -7.91 -2.17
CA GLU A 5 27.56 -6.60 -1.71
C GLU A 5 28.39 -6.09 -0.52
N SER A 6 28.74 -4.82 -0.55
CA SER A 6 29.70 -4.23 0.39
C SER A 6 29.12 -4.20 1.81
N PRO A 7 29.89 -4.48 2.88
CA PRO A 7 29.42 -4.44 4.27
C PRO A 7 28.73 -3.12 4.68
N ALA A 8 29.07 -2.02 3.99
CA ALA A 8 28.47 -0.71 4.22
C ALA A 8 27.02 -0.60 3.70
N GLU A 9 26.69 -1.27 2.59
CA GLU A 9 25.33 -1.28 2.03
C GLU A 9 24.40 -2.11 2.90
N LYS A 10 24.86 -3.29 3.34
CA LYS A 10 24.12 -4.14 4.29
C LYS A 10 23.80 -3.44 5.61
N ALA A 11 24.76 -2.72 6.18
CA ALA A 11 24.54 -1.99 7.44
C ALA A 11 23.59 -0.79 7.25
N ALA A 12 23.66 -0.08 6.12
CA ALA A 12 22.76 1.02 5.81
C ALA A 12 21.33 0.53 5.53
N GLU A 13 21.19 -0.62 4.87
CA GLU A 13 19.91 -1.26 4.62
C GLU A 13 19.30 -1.79 5.92
N GLU A 14 20.04 -2.50 6.77
CA GLU A 14 19.58 -2.93 8.11
C GLU A 14 19.17 -1.75 9.00
N ALA A 15 19.93 -0.65 8.98
CA ALA A 15 19.57 0.55 9.74
C ALA A 15 18.26 1.16 9.23
N LYS A 16 18.09 1.27 7.90
CA LYS A 16 16.82 1.71 7.28
C LYS A 16 15.67 0.76 7.60
N MET A 17 15.88 -0.55 7.52
CA MET A 17 14.85 -1.55 7.88
C MET A 17 14.40 -1.37 9.32
N LYS A 18 15.34 -1.20 10.24
CA LYS A 18 15.03 -1.05 11.66
C LYS A 18 14.28 0.25 11.94
N GLU A 19 14.64 1.33 11.24
CA GLU A 19 13.96 2.62 11.33
C GLU A 19 12.53 2.55 10.74
N MET A 20 12.38 1.98 9.54
CA MET A 20 11.10 1.79 8.86
C MET A 20 10.17 0.81 9.60
N ALA A 21 10.71 -0.31 10.10
CA ALA A 21 9.95 -1.27 10.90
C ALA A 21 9.50 -0.68 12.24
N SER A 22 10.25 0.27 12.81
CA SER A 22 9.81 0.99 14.01
C SER A 22 8.63 1.93 13.72
N GLN A 23 8.46 2.37 12.48
CA GLN A 23 7.30 3.18 12.06
C GLN A 23 6.06 2.33 11.77
N LEU A 24 6.23 1.02 11.53
CA LEU A 24 5.14 0.10 11.22
C LEU A 24 3.96 0.18 12.20
N PRO A 25 4.14 0.04 13.54
CA PRO A 25 3.02 0.13 14.48
C PRO A 25 2.33 1.50 14.43
N THR A 26 3.08 2.57 14.23
CA THR A 26 2.55 3.93 14.10
C THR A 26 1.72 4.08 12.81
N LEU A 27 2.22 3.57 11.69
CA LEU A 27 1.52 3.59 10.40
C LEU A 27 0.27 2.71 10.42
N GLN A 28 0.33 1.53 11.05
CA GLN A 28 -0.82 0.66 11.24
C GLN A 28 -1.89 1.33 12.12
N ALA A 29 -1.50 1.97 13.22
CA ALA A 29 -2.42 2.71 14.08
C ALA A 29 -3.04 3.91 13.34
N ALA A 30 -2.24 4.65 12.56
CA ALA A 30 -2.72 5.74 11.72
C ALA A 30 -3.69 5.23 10.66
N MET A 31 -3.39 4.11 10.02
CA MET A 31 -4.27 3.46 9.05
C MET A 31 -5.58 3.01 9.70
N ALA A 32 -5.54 2.33 10.84
CA ALA A 32 -6.74 1.89 11.56
C ALA A 32 -7.63 3.08 11.96
N THR A 33 -7.02 4.18 12.41
CA THR A 33 -7.73 5.43 12.71
C THR A 33 -8.36 6.02 11.45
N THR A 34 -7.61 6.05 10.35
CA THR A 34 -8.08 6.52 9.04
C THR A 34 -9.26 5.69 8.53
N LEU A 35 -9.18 4.36 8.66
CA LEU A 35 -10.27 3.45 8.28
C LEU A 35 -11.52 3.68 9.14
N ALA A 36 -11.33 3.89 10.45
CA ALA A 36 -12.42 4.19 11.36
C ALA A 36 -13.09 5.53 11.02
N ASP A 37 -12.30 6.58 10.76
CA ASP A 37 -12.81 7.90 10.37
C ASP A 37 -13.47 7.89 8.98
N ALA A 38 -12.94 7.11 8.04
CA ALA A 38 -13.57 6.88 6.73
C ALA A 38 -14.91 6.17 6.89
N LYS A 39 -14.99 5.13 7.72
CA LYS A 39 -16.23 4.41 8.02
C LYS A 39 -17.25 5.31 8.73
N ALA A 40 -16.79 6.23 9.58
CA ALA A 40 -17.61 7.24 10.23
C ALA A 40 -17.99 8.42 9.32
N GLY A 41 -17.53 8.44 8.07
CA GLY A 41 -17.82 9.52 7.11
C GLY A 41 -17.11 10.84 7.42
N LYS A 42 -16.13 10.86 8.32
CA LYS A 42 -15.40 12.06 8.72
C LYS A 42 -14.39 12.53 7.67
N LEU A 43 -13.92 11.62 6.83
CA LEU A 43 -12.90 11.89 5.81
C LEU A 43 -13.48 12.35 4.47
N GLY A 44 -14.68 12.94 4.47
CA GLY A 44 -15.51 13.31 3.32
C GLY A 44 -14.74 13.59 2.03
N ALA A 45 -14.12 14.76 1.90
CA ALA A 45 -13.43 15.17 0.67
C ALA A 45 -12.14 14.38 0.35
N SER A 46 -11.54 13.72 1.33
CA SER A 46 -10.33 12.91 1.16
C SER A 46 -10.64 11.46 0.75
N THR A 47 -11.90 11.04 0.85
CA THR A 47 -12.34 9.68 0.51
C THR A 47 -12.99 9.70 -0.87
N THR A 48 -12.35 9.04 -1.82
CA THR A 48 -12.90 8.80 -3.15
C THR A 48 -13.16 7.31 -3.36
N MET A 49 -14.03 6.96 -4.29
CA MET A 49 -14.22 5.57 -4.72
C MET A 49 -13.80 5.43 -6.18
N THR A 50 -13.02 4.39 -6.48
CA THR A 50 -12.73 4.02 -7.86
C THR A 50 -13.95 3.43 -8.54
N LYS A 51 -13.89 3.29 -9.87
CA LYS A 51 -14.97 2.70 -10.66
C LYS A 51 -15.26 1.24 -10.24
N GLY A 52 -14.25 0.50 -9.80
CA GLY A 52 -14.42 -0.86 -9.28
C GLY A 52 -14.98 -0.93 -7.85
N GLY A 53 -15.08 0.19 -7.14
CA GLY A 53 -15.57 0.24 -5.75
C GLY A 53 -14.47 0.16 -4.69
N VAL A 54 -13.21 0.39 -5.06
CA VAL A 54 -12.12 0.57 -4.10
C VAL A 54 -12.29 1.92 -3.43
N LYS A 55 -12.23 1.98 -2.11
CA LYS A 55 -12.21 3.27 -1.39
C LYS A 55 -10.77 3.73 -1.29
N VAL A 56 -10.49 4.96 -1.72
CA VAL A 56 -9.17 5.59 -1.66
C VAL A 56 -9.27 6.78 -0.72
N ILE A 57 -8.53 6.71 0.37
CA ILE A 57 -8.52 7.73 1.42
C ILE A 57 -7.18 8.43 1.37
N THR A 58 -7.14 9.61 0.76
CA THR A 58 -5.90 10.37 0.60
C THR A 58 -5.50 11.00 1.93
N LEU A 59 -4.37 10.56 2.49
CA LEU A 59 -3.79 11.13 3.72
C LEU A 59 -2.98 12.37 3.40
N THR A 60 -2.16 12.29 2.35
CA THR A 60 -1.30 13.37 1.89
C THR A 60 -1.30 13.34 0.39
N LYS A 61 -1.74 14.43 -0.23
CA LYS A 61 -1.73 14.55 -1.68
C LYS A 61 -0.28 14.76 -2.16
N GLY A 62 0.14 13.95 -3.13
CA GLY A 62 1.43 14.10 -3.77
C GLY A 62 1.51 15.37 -4.61
N THR A 63 2.70 15.95 -4.71
CA THR A 63 2.97 17.16 -5.50
C THR A 63 3.52 16.85 -6.89
N GLY A 64 3.82 15.59 -7.20
CA GLY A 64 4.35 15.20 -8.49
C GLY A 64 3.29 14.99 -9.56
N ALA A 65 3.74 14.47 -10.71
CA ALA A 65 2.86 14.12 -11.83
C ALA A 65 1.90 12.98 -11.45
N ALA A 66 0.79 12.87 -12.18
CA ALA A 66 -0.09 11.71 -12.09
C ALA A 66 0.59 10.49 -12.70
N MET A 67 0.41 9.34 -12.06
CA MET A 67 0.94 8.07 -12.57
C MET A 67 0.41 7.78 -13.97
N GLN A 68 1.29 7.38 -14.89
CA GLN A 68 0.88 6.96 -16.21
C GLN A 68 0.73 5.43 -16.31
N THR A 69 -0.22 4.96 -17.12
CA THR A 69 -0.34 3.53 -17.42
C THR A 69 0.93 3.02 -18.10
N GLY A 70 1.50 1.94 -17.58
CA GLY A 70 2.77 1.34 -18.00
C GLY A 70 3.99 1.89 -17.27
N GLU A 71 3.84 2.94 -16.46
CA GLU A 71 4.93 3.50 -15.67
C GLU A 71 5.24 2.63 -14.45
N THR A 72 6.53 2.51 -14.11
CA THR A 72 6.98 1.79 -12.92
C THR A 72 6.77 2.66 -11.68
N ALA A 73 5.73 2.36 -10.89
CA ALA A 73 5.55 2.97 -9.59
C ALA A 73 6.47 2.30 -8.57
N LYS A 74 7.12 3.13 -7.74
CA LYS A 74 7.82 2.69 -6.52
C LYS A 74 6.94 3.04 -5.33
N VAL A 75 6.45 2.02 -4.63
CA VAL A 75 5.54 2.23 -3.50
C VAL A 75 6.06 1.57 -2.23
N ASN A 76 5.94 2.27 -1.12
CA ASN A 76 5.91 1.64 0.19
C ASN A 76 4.47 1.27 0.52
N TYR A 77 4.26 0.08 1.08
CA TYR A 77 2.91 -0.36 1.44
C TYR A 77 2.87 -1.21 2.70
N ILE A 78 1.70 -1.21 3.33
CA ILE A 78 1.34 -2.13 4.43
C ILE A 78 -0.03 -2.70 4.10
N GLY A 79 -0.12 -4.00 3.91
CA GLY A 79 -1.35 -4.75 3.73
C GLY A 79 -1.84 -5.36 5.03
N THR A 80 -3.04 -4.98 5.45
CA THR A 80 -3.74 -5.58 6.59
C THR A 80 -5.16 -5.99 6.20
N LEU A 81 -5.70 -6.96 6.92
CA LEU A 81 -7.13 -7.22 6.93
C LEU A 81 -7.87 -6.07 7.65
N LEU A 82 -9.19 -6.00 7.48
CA LEU A 82 -10.01 -4.99 8.16
C LEU A 82 -10.03 -5.15 9.69
N ASP A 83 -9.65 -6.31 10.21
CA ASP A 83 -9.48 -6.55 11.64
C ASP A 83 -8.14 -6.02 12.20
N GLY A 84 -7.27 -5.49 11.33
CA GLY A 84 -5.93 -4.98 11.67
C GLY A 84 -4.82 -6.02 11.54
N THR A 85 -5.14 -7.28 11.22
CA THR A 85 -4.15 -8.34 11.01
C THR A 85 -3.31 -8.03 9.79
N LYS A 86 -2.02 -7.78 9.99
CA LYS A 86 -1.06 -7.59 8.91
C LYS A 86 -0.79 -8.91 8.19
N PHE A 87 -0.87 -8.90 6.87
CA PHE A 87 -0.48 -10.04 6.05
C PHE A 87 0.79 -9.78 5.23
N ASP A 88 1.08 -8.52 4.88
CA ASP A 88 2.23 -8.17 4.06
C ASP A 88 2.64 -6.70 4.26
N ASP A 89 3.92 -6.37 4.11
CA ASP A 89 4.42 -4.99 4.17
C ASP A 89 5.80 -4.83 3.53
N SER A 90 6.06 -3.66 2.94
CA SER A 90 7.36 -3.32 2.33
C SER A 90 8.41 -2.87 3.35
N PHE A 91 7.97 -2.27 4.46
CA PHE A 91 8.83 -1.65 5.47
C PHE A 91 9.67 -2.67 6.23
N SER A 92 9.10 -3.82 6.60
CA SER A 92 9.82 -4.93 7.25
C SER A 92 10.84 -5.58 6.32
N ARG A 93 10.68 -5.41 5.00
CA ARG A 93 11.64 -5.85 3.99
C ARG A 93 12.71 -4.80 3.69
N GLY A 94 12.55 -3.56 4.15
CA GLY A 94 13.49 -2.48 3.83
C GLY A 94 13.46 -1.97 2.40
N ALA A 95 12.60 -2.54 1.55
CA ALA A 95 12.64 -2.36 0.11
C ALA A 95 11.26 -1.97 -0.43
N THR A 96 11.26 -0.99 -1.34
CA THR A 96 10.05 -0.55 -2.03
C THR A 96 9.55 -1.64 -2.97
N LEU A 97 8.26 -1.61 -3.23
CA LEU A 97 7.66 -2.44 -4.25
C LEU A 97 7.63 -1.67 -5.56
N ASP A 98 8.30 -2.24 -6.55
CA ASP A 98 8.38 -1.68 -7.89
C ASP A 98 7.46 -2.50 -8.80
N PHE A 99 6.46 -1.85 -9.38
CA PHE A 99 5.56 -2.52 -10.31
C PHE A 99 5.05 -1.57 -11.40
N PRO A 100 4.79 -2.08 -12.62
CA PRO A 100 4.18 -1.29 -13.67
C PRO A 100 2.69 -1.08 -13.38
N VAL A 101 2.23 0.18 -13.34
CA VAL A 101 0.85 0.56 -13.03
C VAL A 101 -0.04 0.42 -14.27
N GLY A 102 -1.27 -0.03 -14.08
CA GLY A 102 -2.31 -0.10 -15.12
C GLY A 102 -2.11 -1.19 -16.15
N VAL A 103 -1.23 -2.17 -15.88
CA VAL A 103 -0.98 -3.32 -16.77
C VAL A 103 -1.46 -4.65 -16.17
N GLY A 104 -2.19 -4.62 -15.05
CA GLY A 104 -2.80 -5.82 -14.46
C GLY A 104 -1.80 -6.81 -13.86
N ARG A 105 -0.64 -6.32 -13.41
CA ARG A 105 0.38 -7.13 -12.70
C ARG A 105 0.11 -7.22 -11.21
N MET A 106 -0.77 -6.39 -10.69
CA MET A 106 -1.25 -6.40 -9.32
C MET A 106 -2.74 -6.72 -9.25
N ILE A 107 -3.24 -6.95 -8.03
CA ILE A 107 -4.68 -7.11 -7.81
C ILE A 107 -5.43 -5.88 -8.38
N PRO A 108 -6.57 -6.07 -9.05
CA PRO A 108 -7.26 -5.00 -9.76
C PRO A 108 -7.50 -3.76 -8.89
N GLY A 109 -7.88 -3.95 -7.62
CA GLY A 109 -8.18 -2.82 -6.76
C GLY A 109 -6.95 -2.00 -6.34
N PHE A 110 -5.80 -2.64 -6.22
CA PHE A 110 -4.54 -1.94 -5.94
C PHE A 110 -4.08 -1.15 -7.17
N ASP A 111 -4.15 -1.78 -8.34
CA ASP A 111 -3.75 -1.14 -9.60
C ASP A 111 -4.64 0.07 -9.93
N GLU A 112 -5.96 -0.08 -9.77
CA GLU A 112 -6.93 1.02 -9.90
C GLU A 112 -6.61 2.18 -8.95
N ALA A 113 -6.31 1.87 -7.68
CA ALA A 113 -6.08 2.91 -6.70
C ALA A 113 -4.80 3.68 -6.98
N VAL A 114 -3.67 3.00 -7.23
CA VAL A 114 -2.39 3.66 -7.52
C VAL A 114 -2.46 4.46 -8.83
N GLY A 115 -3.19 3.97 -9.84
CA GLY A 115 -3.43 4.71 -11.07
C GLY A 115 -4.18 6.04 -10.88
N THR A 116 -4.86 6.26 -9.75
CA THR A 116 -5.50 7.55 -9.42
C THR A 116 -4.61 8.50 -8.60
N MET A 117 -3.43 8.04 -8.18
CA MET A 117 -2.52 8.81 -7.32
C MET A 117 -1.47 9.58 -8.12
N THR A 118 -0.86 10.58 -7.48
CA THR A 118 0.29 11.33 -7.99
C THR A 118 1.54 11.00 -7.19
N HIS A 119 2.74 11.16 -7.79
CA HIS A 119 4.00 10.94 -7.06
C HIS A 119 4.07 11.75 -5.76
N GLY A 120 4.52 11.10 -4.69
CA GLY A 120 4.53 11.63 -3.33
C GLY A 120 3.21 11.46 -2.56
N THR A 121 2.18 10.83 -3.15
CA THR A 121 0.89 10.63 -2.47
C THR A 121 0.99 9.55 -1.40
N LYS A 122 0.41 9.83 -0.23
CA LYS A 122 0.17 8.86 0.83
C LYS A 122 -1.34 8.67 0.97
N ALA A 123 -1.79 7.43 0.92
CA ALA A 123 -3.21 7.12 0.99
C ALA A 123 -3.44 5.75 1.64
N VAL A 124 -4.62 5.59 2.21
CA VAL A 124 -5.14 4.30 2.67
C VAL A 124 -6.22 3.86 1.72
N ILE A 125 -6.11 2.66 1.18
CA ILE A 125 -7.08 2.11 0.26
C ILE A 125 -7.78 0.91 0.89
N VAL A 126 -9.07 0.74 0.60
CA VAL A 126 -9.86 -0.43 1.00
C VAL A 126 -10.30 -1.13 -0.26
N VAL A 127 -9.73 -2.30 -0.48
CA VAL A 127 -9.97 -3.15 -1.64
C VAL A 127 -10.99 -4.22 -1.23
N PRO A 128 -12.20 -4.23 -1.82
CA PRO A 128 -13.16 -5.29 -1.57
C PRO A 128 -12.61 -6.62 -2.10
N SER A 129 -12.99 -7.73 -1.45
CA SER A 129 -12.50 -9.07 -1.81
C SER A 129 -12.59 -9.37 -3.32
N ALA A 130 -13.66 -8.96 -3.99
CA ALA A 130 -13.86 -9.15 -5.43
C ALA A 130 -12.77 -8.52 -6.32
N LEU A 131 -12.10 -7.45 -5.85
CA LEU A 131 -10.98 -6.78 -6.53
C LEU A 131 -9.62 -7.12 -5.92
N GLY A 132 -9.60 -8.01 -4.93
CA GLY A 132 -8.41 -8.56 -4.29
C GLY A 132 -8.21 -10.02 -4.71
N TYR A 133 -8.42 -10.94 -3.76
CA TYR A 133 -8.23 -12.39 -3.95
C TYR A 133 -9.55 -13.18 -4.13
N GLY A 134 -10.69 -12.48 -4.13
CA GLY A 134 -12.01 -13.06 -4.37
C GLY A 134 -12.38 -14.17 -3.39
N ASP A 135 -12.89 -15.27 -3.93
CA ASP A 135 -13.37 -16.43 -3.16
C ASP A 135 -12.24 -17.39 -2.75
N GLN A 136 -10.99 -17.06 -3.05
CA GLN A 136 -9.83 -17.90 -2.75
C GLN A 136 -9.07 -17.36 -1.55
N ALA A 137 -8.66 -18.25 -0.65
CA ALA A 137 -7.69 -17.91 0.36
C ALA A 137 -6.30 -17.78 -0.28
N ASN A 138 -5.49 -16.84 0.20
CA ASN A 138 -4.13 -16.63 -0.27
C ASN A 138 -3.18 -16.46 0.91
N GLY A 139 -2.45 -17.54 1.25
CA GLY A 139 -1.57 -17.56 2.43
C GLY A 139 -2.33 -17.21 3.71
N PRO A 140 -1.96 -16.11 4.41
CA PRO A 140 -2.65 -15.65 5.62
C PRO A 140 -3.99 -14.95 5.35
N ILE A 141 -4.37 -14.72 4.10
CA ILE A 141 -5.59 -13.99 3.73
C ILE A 141 -6.74 -15.00 3.54
N PRO A 142 -7.80 -14.96 4.36
CA PRO A 142 -8.95 -15.84 4.17
C PRO A 142 -9.73 -15.50 2.88
N ALA A 143 -10.46 -16.48 2.35
CA ALA A 143 -11.38 -16.25 1.24
C ALA A 143 -12.40 -15.15 1.58
N LYS A 144 -12.81 -14.37 0.57
CA LYS A 144 -13.80 -13.27 0.70
C LYS A 144 -13.40 -12.18 1.71
N SER A 145 -12.10 -12.00 1.92
CA SER A 145 -11.59 -10.96 2.82
C SER A 145 -11.39 -9.64 2.10
N ASP A 146 -11.93 -8.58 2.69
CA ASP A 146 -11.61 -7.21 2.30
C ASP A 146 -10.23 -6.83 2.85
N LEU A 147 -9.48 -6.11 2.04
CA LEU A 147 -8.10 -5.75 2.33
C LEU A 147 -7.98 -4.25 2.50
N ALA A 148 -7.21 -3.83 3.50
CA ALA A 148 -6.79 -2.45 3.65
C ALA A 148 -5.29 -2.35 3.32
N PHE A 149 -4.93 -1.36 2.51
CA PHE A 149 -3.53 -1.08 2.22
C PHE A 149 -3.22 0.38 2.53
N TYR A 150 -2.18 0.59 3.33
CA TYR A 150 -1.48 1.87 3.35
C TYR A 150 -0.54 1.89 2.15
N ILE A 151 -0.55 2.97 1.38
CA ILE A 151 0.31 3.17 0.22
C ILE A 151 0.98 4.54 0.34
N GLU A 152 2.29 4.55 0.15
CA GLU A 152 3.10 5.74 -0.06
C GLU A 152 3.79 5.59 -1.40
N LEU A 153 3.38 6.42 -2.35
CA LEU A 153 3.97 6.49 -3.68
C LEU A 153 5.16 7.45 -3.65
N LEU A 154 6.33 6.97 -4.08
CA LEU A 154 7.58 7.72 -4.09
C LEU A 154 7.78 8.52 -5.38
#